data_AF-A0A4P2VAE1-F1
#
_entry.id   AF-A0A4P2VAE1-F1
#
_cell.length_a   1.000
_cell.length_b   1.000
_cell.length_c   1.000
_cell.angle_alpha   90.00
_cell.angle_beta   90.00
_cell.angle_gamma   90.00
#
_symmetry.space_group_name_H-M   'P 1'
#
loop_
_entity.id
_entity.type
_entity.pdbx_description
1 polymer ?
#
loop_
_entity_poly.entity_id
_entity_poly.type
_entity_poly.pdbx_seq_one_letter_code
_entity_poly.pdbx_strand_id
1 'polypeptide(L)' 'LPTNKRICEEVAIIPTKPLRNKIAGYVTHLMGRLRHSQVRGISIKLQEEERERRDNYVPAVSA' A
#
# COMPACT_ATOMS: atom_id res chain seq x y z
N LEU A 1 -8.58 10.18 -7.25
CA LEU A 1 -9.83 9.38 -7.27
C LEU A 1 -10.14 8.72 -8.62
N PRO A 2 -10.23 9.44 -9.75
CA PRO A 2 -10.55 8.80 -11.04
C PRO A 2 -9.46 7.81 -11.49
N THR A 3 -8.19 8.12 -11.21
CA THR A 3 -7.04 7.25 -11.50
C THR A 3 -7.19 5.86 -10.87
N ASN A 4 -7.48 5.78 -9.56
CA ASN A 4 -7.65 4.51 -8.86
C ASN A 4 -8.86 3.71 -9.38
N LYS A 5 -9.92 4.38 -9.87
CA LYS A 5 -11.06 3.68 -10.48
C LYS A 5 -10.66 2.97 -11.79
N ARG A 6 -9.84 3.61 -12.63
CA ARG A 6 -9.34 3.03 -13.90
C ARG A 6 -8.35 1.90 -13.62
N ILE A 7 -7.42 2.11 -12.69
CA ILE A 7 -6.47 1.07 -12.27
C ILE A 7 -7.21 -0.17 -11.73
N CYS A 8 -8.26 0.00 -10.92
CA CYS A 8 -9.03 -1.13 -10.43
C CYS A 8 -9.73 -1.93 -11.54
N GLU A 9 -10.06 -1.32 -12.69
CA GLU A 9 -10.64 -2.02 -13.85
C GLU A 9 -9.57 -2.78 -14.64
N GLU A 10 -8.36 -2.22 -14.72
CA GLU A 10 -7.24 -2.84 -15.43
C GLU A 10 -6.64 -4.02 -14.65
N VAL A 11 -6.60 -3.93 -13.32
CA VAL A 11 -5.93 -4.91 -12.45
C VAL A 11 -6.87 -6.04 -12.00
N ALA A 12 -8.18 -5.81 -11.96
CA ALA A 12 -9.14 -6.78 -11.44
C ALA A 12 -10.47 -6.80 -12.20
N ILE A 13 -11.03 -8.00 -12.39
CA ILE A 13 -12.38 -8.17 -12.94
C ILE A 13 -13.41 -7.88 -11.85
N ILE A 14 -14.07 -6.72 -11.92
CA ILE A 14 -15.08 -6.29 -10.95
C ILE A 14 -16.44 -6.23 -11.64
N PRO A 15 -17.44 -7.02 -11.21
CA PRO A 15 -18.69 -7.22 -11.96
C PRO A 15 -19.63 -6.01 -11.94
N THR A 16 -19.51 -5.11 -10.96
CA THR A 16 -20.45 -3.99 -10.81
C THR A 16 -19.77 -2.66 -10.52
N LYS A 17 -20.32 -1.58 -11.10
CA LYS A 17 -19.86 -0.20 -10.91
C LYS A 17 -19.87 0.26 -9.44
N PRO A 18 -20.91 -0.03 -8.62
CA PRO A 18 -20.91 0.35 -7.20
C PRO A 18 -19.80 -0.35 -6.40
N LEU A 19 -19.55 -1.64 -6.66
CA LEU A 19 -18.50 -2.39 -5.99
C LEU A 19 -17.11 -1.82 -6.32
N ARG A 20 -16.85 -1.56 -7.61
CA ARG A 20 -15.62 -0.90 -8.06
C ARG A 20 -15.40 0.45 -7.37
N ASN A 21 -16.46 1.25 -7.24
CA ASN A 21 -16.38 2.55 -6.56
C ASN A 21 -16.04 2.41 -5.07
N LYS A 22 -16.60 1.41 -4.37
CA LYS A 22 -16.27 1.12 -2.97
C LYS A 22 -14.80 0.69 -2.81
N ILE A 23 -14.32 -0.20 -3.68
CA ILE A 23 -12.93 -0.67 -3.69
C ILE A 23 -11.98 0.51 -3.94
N ALA A 24 -12.19 1.28 -5.01
CA ALA A 24 -11.36 2.44 -5.34
C ALA A 24 -11.38 3.50 -4.23
N GLY A 25 -12.51 3.68 -3.55
CA GLY A 25 -12.64 4.55 -2.37
C GLY A 25 -11.77 4.07 -1.20
N TYR A 26 -11.87 2.79 -0.85
CA TYR A 26 -11.07 2.19 0.21
C TYR A 26 -9.57 2.24 -0.08
N VAL A 27 -9.16 1.90 -1.32
CA VAL A 27 -7.76 2.00 -1.77
C VAL A 27 -7.25 3.43 -1.63
N THR A 28 -8.06 4.43 -2.01
CA THR A 28 -7.66 5.85 -1.88
C THR A 28 -7.46 6.24 -0.42
N HIS A 29 -8.35 5.81 0.48
CA HIS A 29 -8.22 6.05 1.91
C HIS A 29 -6.97 5.38 2.49
N LEU A 30 -6.71 4.13 2.09
CA LEU A 30 -5.56 3.37 2.53
C LEU A 30 -4.23 3.99 2.08
N MET A 31 -4.13 4.43 0.82
CA MET A 31 -2.93 5.11 0.30
C MET A 31 -2.62 6.40 1.07
N GLY A 32 -3.65 7.12 1.54
CA GLY A 32 -3.47 8.29 2.40
C GLY A 32 -2.86 7.95 3.77
N ARG A 33 -3.21 6.79 4.33
CA ARG A 33 -2.65 6.28 5.59
C ARG A 33 -1.21 5.80 5.40
N LEU A 34 -0.95 5.02 4.35
CA LEU A 34 0.37 4.48 4.01
C LEU A 34 1.43 5.56 3.82
N ARG A 35 1.04 6.76 3.36
CA ARG A 35 1.96 7.90 3.24
C ARG A 35 2.59 8.30 4.58
N HIS A 36 1.86 8.16 5.68
CA HIS A 36 2.32 8.61 6.99
C HIS A 36 2.99 7.48 7.78
N SER A 37 2.45 6.26 7.69
CA SER A 37 2.99 5.12 8.42
C SER A 37 2.54 3.79 7.80
N GLN A 38 3.27 2.72 8.15
CA GLN A 38 2.84 1.37 7.86
C GLN A 38 1.45 1.10 8.43
N VAL A 39 0.60 0.41 7.67
CA VAL A 39 -0.75 0.04 8.10
C VAL A 39 -0.76 -1.42 8.50
N ARG A 40 -1.26 -1.72 9.71
CA ARG A 40 -1.33 -3.09 10.22
C ARG A 40 -2.04 -4.04 9.23
N GLY A 41 -1.40 -5.19 8.97
CA GLY A 41 -1.95 -6.22 8.08
C GLY A 41 -1.75 -5.94 6.60
N ILE A 42 -1.00 -4.89 6.25
CA ILE A 42 -0.70 -4.53 4.86
C ILE A 42 0.81 -4.40 4.75
N SER A 43 1.38 -5.15 3.81
CA SER A 43 2.79 -5.10 3.46
C SER A 43 2.90 -4.81 1.97
N ILE A 44 3.76 -3.87 1.61
CA ILE A 44 4.10 -3.62 0.21
C ILE A 44 5.59 -3.87 0.04
N LYS A 45 6.00 -4.32 -1.15
CA LYS A 45 7.37 -4.70 -1.45
C LYS A 45 8.41 -3.65 -1.03
N LEU A 46 8.13 -2.36 -1.27
CA LEU A 46 9.02 -1.26 -0.86
C LEU A 46 9.24 -1.22 0.67
N GLN A 47 8.19 -1.44 1.46
CA GLN A 47 8.28 -1.46 2.92
C GLN A 47 9.07 -2.68 3.42
N GLU A 48 8.94 -3.82 2.75
CA GLU A 48 9.71 -5.04 3.05
C GLU A 48 11.19 -4.82 2.79
N GLU A 49 11.55 -4.25 1.64
CA GLU A 49 12.93 -3.91 1.29
C GLU A 49 13.56 -2.89 2.27
N GLU A 50 12.80 -1.86 2.68
CA GLU A 50 13.25 -0.90 3.70
C GLU A 50 13.44 -1.56 5.07
N ARG A 51 12.55 -2.49 5.44
CA ARG A 51 12.66 -3.24 6.69
C ARG A 51 13.90 -4.13 6.71
N GLU A 52 14.16 -4.87 5.63
CA GLU A 52 15.37 -5.70 5.51
C GLU A 52 16.66 -4.87 5.60
N ARG A 53 16.70 -3.69 4.97
CA ARG A 53 17.87 -2.78 5.08
C ARG A 53 18.12 -2.31 6.51
N ARG A 54 17.04 -2.06 7.27
CA ARG A 54 17.13 -1.65 8.67
C ARG A 54 17.53 -2.79 9.59
N ASP A 55 16.99 -3.98 9.38
CA ASP A 55 17.27 -5.15 10.21
C ASP A 55 18.71 -5.65 10.00
N ASN A 56 19.27 -5.48 8.80
CA ASN A 56 20.67 -5.82 8.48
C ASN A 56 21.70 -4.74 8.88
N TYR A 57 21.28 -3.62 9.46
CA TYR A 57 22.18 -2.54 9.86
C TYR A 57 22.91 -2.89 11.17
N VAL A 58 24.23 -3.09 11.09
CA VAL A 58 25.11 -3.23 12.25
C VAL A 58 25.84 -1.92 12.49
N PRO A 59 25.67 -1.24 13.65
CA PRO A 59 26.39 -0.01 13.94
C PRO A 59 27.89 -0.30 14.12
N ALA A 60 28.74 0.61 13.64
CA ALA A 60 30.19 0.46 13.71
C ALA A 60 30.75 0.53 15.15
N VAL A 61 30.00 1.11 16.08
CA VAL A 61 30.37 1.24 17.48
C VAL A 61 29.23 0.67 18.32
N SER A 62 29.55 -0.29 19.18
CA SER A 62 28.62 -0.79 20.19
C SER A 62 28.59 0.18 21.37
N ALA A 63 27.42 0.37 21.98
CA ALA A 63 27.26 1.21 23.17
C ALA A 63 28.08 0.68 24.36
#